data_AF-A0A8H9F8L6-F1
#
_entry.id   AF-A0A8H9F8L6-F1
#
_cell.length_a   1.000
_cell.length_b   1.000
_cell.length_c   1.000
_cell.angle_alpha   90.00
_cell.angle_beta   90.00
_cell.angle_gamma   90.00
#
_symmetry.space_group_name_H-M   'P 1'
#
loop_
_entity.id
_entity.type
_entity.pdbx_description
1 polymer ?
#
loop_
_entity_poly.entity_id
_entity_poly.type
_entity_poly.pdbx_seq_one_letter_code
_entity_poly.pdbx_strand_id
1 'polypeptide(L)'
;MQYGEDPKWNLLDLYLPKNVEGKIPVLINIHGGGWVYGTKETYQFYGLGMAKRGFAFVNPNYMLGPEVKFPEELNQVNEYIH
;
A
#
# COMPACT_ATOMS: atom_id res chain seq x y z
N MET A 1 6.84 -5.57 3.80
CA MET A 1 7.35 -6.47 2.74
C MET A 1 7.83 -5.60 1.59
N GLN A 2 8.95 -5.93 0.95
CA GLN A 2 9.45 -5.18 -0.21
C GLN A 2 8.77 -5.71 -1.47
N TYR A 3 8.35 -4.81 -2.38
CA TYR A 3 7.69 -5.16 -3.64
C TYR A 3 8.47 -4.73 -4.89
N GLY A 4 9.37 -3.75 -4.76
CA GLY A 4 10.13 -3.18 -5.88
C GLY A 4 11.59 -2.91 -5.50
N GLU A 5 12.34 -2.25 -6.37
CA GLU A 5 13.80 -2.10 -6.25
C GLU A 5 14.24 -1.24 -5.06
N ASP A 6 13.53 -0.15 -4.76
CA ASP A 6 13.92 0.77 -3.68
C ASP A 6 13.55 0.18 -2.31
N PRO A 7 14.52 -0.17 -1.44
CA PRO A 7 14.24 -0.83 -0.17
C PRO A 7 13.67 0.10 0.90
N LYS A 8 13.64 1.41 0.67
CA LYS A 8 13.07 2.41 1.58
C LYS A 8 11.62 2.72 1.21
N TRP A 9 11.33 2.88 -0.08
CA TRP A 9 10.03 3.32 -0.57
C TRP A 9 9.18 2.21 -1.13
N ASN A 10 9.75 1.19 -1.78
CA ASN A 10 8.97 0.09 -2.35
C ASN A 10 8.63 -0.97 -1.29
N LEU A 11 8.01 -0.51 -0.21
CA LEU A 11 7.58 -1.30 0.93
C LEU A 11 6.07 -1.24 1.08
N LEU A 12 5.47 -2.36 1.45
CA LEU A 12 4.06 -2.46 1.79
C LEU A 12 3.83 -3.19 3.11
N ASP A 13 2.76 -2.83 3.79
CA ASP A 13 2.21 -3.59 4.90
C ASP A 13 1.00 -4.41 4.43
N LEU A 14 0.86 -5.61 4.97
CA LEU A 14 -0.31 -6.47 4.74
C LEU A 14 -1.02 -6.69 6.08
N TYR A 15 -2.23 -6.17 6.21
CA TYR A 15 -3.08 -6.44 7.37
C TYR A 15 -4.07 -7.55 7.01
N LEU A 16 -4.03 -8.64 7.77
CA LEU A 16 -4.88 -9.80 7.54
C LEU A 16 -6.00 -9.89 8.59
N PRO A 17 -7.23 -10.21 8.18
CA PRO A 17 -8.29 -10.59 9.11
C PRO A 17 -7.90 -11.86 9.88
N LYS A 18 -8.34 -11.97 11.13
CA LYS A 18 -8.20 -13.19 11.92
C LYS A 18 -9.41 -14.10 11.68
N ASN A 19 -9.20 -15.41 11.71
CA ASN A 19 -10.26 -16.42 11.72
C ASN A 19 -11.22 -16.36 10.51
N VAL A 20 -10.69 -16.20 9.31
CA VAL A 20 -11.48 -16.34 8.07
C VAL A 20 -11.20 -17.67 7.41
N GLU A 21 -12.26 -18.31 6.94
CA GLU A 21 -12.20 -19.50 6.10
C GLU A 21 -12.56 -19.12 4.66
N GLY A 22 -11.89 -19.74 3.69
CA GLY A 22 -12.15 -19.50 2.27
C GLY A 22 -11.44 -18.25 1.71
N LYS A 23 -12.00 -17.69 0.63
CA LYS A 23 -11.39 -16.55 -0.09
C LYS A 23 -11.59 -15.26 0.70
N ILE A 24 -10.51 -14.50 0.88
CA ILE A 24 -10.52 -13.22 1.58
C ILE A 24 -10.62 -12.08 0.54
N PRO A 25 -11.59 -11.16 0.66
CA PRO A 25 -11.62 -9.98 -0.20
C PRO A 25 -10.43 -9.06 0.12
N VAL A 26 -9.78 -8.56 -0.92
CA VAL A 26 -8.58 -7.72 -0.81
C VAL A 26 -8.92 -6.27 -1.14
N LEU A 27 -8.45 -5.35 -0.30
CA LEU A 27 -8.44 -3.91 -0.55
C LEU A 27 -6.98 -3.47 -0.72
N ILE A 28 -6.67 -2.80 -1.82
CA ILE A 28 -5.35 -2.21 -2.08
C ILE A 28 -5.48 -0.70 -1.92
N ASN A 29 -4.66 -0.12 -1.07
CA ASN A 29 -4.62 1.32 -0.84
C ASN A 29 -3.63 2.00 -1.78
N ILE A 30 -4.00 3.19 -2.26
CA ILE A 30 -3.09 4.13 -2.88
C ILE A 30 -3.26 5.41 -2.06
N HIS A 31 -2.24 5.78 -1.29
CA HIS A 31 -2.38 6.95 -0.42
C HIS A 31 -2.46 8.25 -1.24
N GLY A 32 -3.06 9.29 -0.66
CA GLY A 32 -3.07 10.62 -1.25
C GLY A 32 -1.73 11.35 -1.11
N GLY A 33 -1.75 12.67 -1.27
CA GLY A 33 -0.59 13.55 -1.09
C GLY A 33 0.05 14.04 -2.39
N GLY A 34 -0.63 13.87 -3.53
CA GLY A 34 -0.25 14.51 -4.80
C GLY A 34 1.10 14.09 -5.34
N TRP A 35 1.54 12.85 -5.06
CA TRP A 35 2.83 12.28 -5.46
C TRP A 35 4.08 12.92 -4.82
N VAL A 36 3.89 13.85 -3.88
CA VAL A 36 5.00 14.57 -3.23
C VAL A 36 4.98 14.42 -1.70
N TYR A 37 3.97 13.76 -1.17
CA TYR A 37 3.77 13.57 0.26
C TYR A 37 2.97 12.29 0.56
N GLY A 38 3.11 11.80 1.78
CA GLY A 38 2.33 10.70 2.33
C GLY A 38 3.15 9.44 2.54
N THR A 39 2.69 8.60 3.47
CA THR A 39 3.24 7.28 3.69
C THR A 39 2.15 6.30 4.13
N LYS A 40 2.41 5.01 4.00
CA LYS A 40 1.56 3.89 4.43
C LYS A 40 1.20 3.99 5.92
N GLU A 41 2.08 4.51 6.77
CA GLU A 41 1.83 4.65 8.21
C GLU A 41 0.60 5.54 8.51
N THR A 42 0.27 6.48 7.62
CA THR A 42 -0.92 7.35 7.74
C THR A 42 -2.22 6.54 7.73
N TYR A 43 -2.23 5.39 7.06
CA TYR A 43 -3.42 4.55 6.86
C TYR A 43 -3.42 3.29 7.73
N GLN A 44 -2.47 3.14 8.67
CA GLN A 44 -2.34 1.93 9.49
C GLN A 44 -3.63 1.56 10.24
N PHE A 45 -4.29 2.55 10.86
CA PHE A 45 -5.50 2.31 11.66
C PHE A 45 -6.71 2.02 10.78
N TYR A 46 -6.76 2.63 9.60
CA TYR A 46 -7.77 2.33 8.60
C TYR A 46 -7.64 0.89 8.10
N GLY A 47 -6.43 0.47 7.73
CA GLY A 47 -6.12 -0.90 7.30
C GLY A 47 -6.43 -1.94 8.38
N LEU A 48 -6.02 -1.70 9.64
CA LEU A 48 -6.40 -2.56 10.77
C LEU A 48 -7.92 -2.61 11.00
N GLY A 49 -8.62 -1.50 10.77
CA GLY A 49 -10.08 -1.44 10.82
C GLY A 49 -10.75 -2.29 9.74
N MET A 50 -10.17 -2.37 8.54
CA MET A 50 -10.65 -3.22 7.45
C MET A 50 -10.35 -4.70 7.70
N ALA A 51 -9.16 -5.02 8.24
CA ALA A 51 -8.81 -6.36 8.69
C ALA A 51 -9.78 -6.89 9.75
N LYS A 52 -10.19 -6.06 10.72
CA LYS A 52 -11.22 -6.45 11.71
C LYS A 52 -12.59 -6.73 11.10
N ARG A 53 -12.86 -6.27 9.88
CA ARG A 53 -14.12 -6.45 9.14
C ARG A 53 -14.05 -7.57 8.10
N GLY A 54 -12.96 -8.34 8.06
CA GLY A 54 -12.81 -9.49 7.17
C GLY A 54 -12.09 -9.22 5.86
N PHE A 55 -11.51 -8.04 5.64
CA PHE A 55 -10.76 -7.71 4.43
C PHE A 55 -9.25 -7.86 4.65
N ALA A 56 -8.53 -8.45 3.69
CA ALA A 56 -7.09 -8.23 3.61
C ALA A 56 -6.84 -6.80 3.10
N PHE A 57 -5.94 -6.06 3.74
CA PHE A 57 -5.63 -4.68 3.36
C PHE A 57 -4.15 -4.56 3.02
N VAL A 58 -3.86 -4.23 1.75
CA VAL A 58 -2.51 -3.99 1.21
C VAL A 58 -2.24 -2.50 1.25
N ASN A 59 -1.19 -2.09 1.97
CA ASN A 59 -0.86 -0.69 2.24
C ASN A 59 0.59 -0.37 1.81
N PRO A 60 0.81 -0.07 0.52
CA PRO A 60 2.11 0.26 -0.03
C PRO A 60 2.51 1.72 0.18
N ASN A 61 3.82 1.96 0.24
CA ASN A 61 4.46 3.22 -0.13
C ASN A 61 4.83 3.17 -1.62
N TYR A 62 5.19 4.32 -2.17
CA TYR A 62 5.87 4.48 -3.47
C TYR A 62 6.83 5.67 -3.36
N MET A 63 7.83 5.76 -4.22
CA MET A 63 8.74 6.92 -4.22
C MET A 63 7.97 8.21 -4.50
N LEU A 64 8.43 9.32 -3.95
CA LEU A 64 7.78 10.62 -4.08
C LEU A 64 8.66 11.60 -4.84
N GLY A 65 8.05 12.62 -5.42
CA GLY A 65 8.77 13.79 -5.90
C GLY A 65 9.32 14.64 -4.73
N PRO A 66 10.45 15.33 -4.93
CA PRO A 66 11.16 15.52 -6.20
C PRO A 66 12.19 14.42 -6.55
N GLU A 67 12.37 13.40 -5.71
CA GLU A 67 13.36 12.33 -5.91
C GLU A 67 13.07 11.51 -7.18
N VAL A 68 11.78 11.32 -7.49
CA VAL A 68 11.32 10.81 -8.78
C VAL A 68 10.43 11.83 -9.48
N LYS A 69 10.18 11.61 -10.78
CA LYS A 69 9.31 12.46 -11.60
C LYS A 69 8.13 11.65 -12.11
N PHE A 70 6.96 12.26 -12.10
CA PHE A 70 5.79 11.71 -12.78
C PHE A 70 6.13 11.29 -14.23
N PRO A 71 5.73 10.09 -14.68
CA PRO A 71 4.77 9.17 -14.05
C PRO A 71 5.38 8.06 -13.19
N GLU A 72 6.60 8.18 -12.70
CA GLU A 72 7.30 7.08 -12.02
C GLU A 72 6.58 6.58 -10.75
N GLU A 73 5.92 7.48 -10.02
CA GLU A 73 5.07 7.12 -8.89
C GLU A 73 3.89 6.24 -9.36
N LEU A 74 3.26 6.59 -10.48
CA LEU A 74 2.17 5.81 -11.08
C LEU A 74 2.66 4.45 -11.61
N ASN A 75 3.87 4.38 -12.15
CA ASN A 75 4.48 3.11 -12.57
C ASN A 75 4.64 2.15 -11.37
N GLN A 76 5.11 2.66 -10.24
CA GLN A 76 5.21 1.86 -9.00
C GLN A 76 3.85 1.47 -8.46
N VAL A 77 2.82 2.32 -8.59
CA VAL A 77 1.43 1.94 -8.31
C VAL A 77 1.01 0.74 -9.15
N ASN A 78 1.32 0.76 -10.45
CA ASN A 78 1.02 -0.34 -11.35
C ASN A 78 1.76 -1.63 -10.96
N GLU A 79 3.02 -1.53 -10.52
CA GLU A 79 3.86 -2.67 -10.12
C GLU A 79 3.32 -3.47 -8.92
N TYR A 80 2.74 -2.82 -7.90
CA TYR A 80 2.16 -3.58 -6.77
C TYR A 80 0.71 -4.01 -7.00
N ILE A 81 0.08 -3.62 -8.11
CA ILE A 81 -1.28 -4.02 -8.48
C ILE A 81 -1.27 -5.23 -9.43
N HIS A 82 -0.25 -5.38 -10.27
CA HIS A 82 -0.17 -6.36 -11.36
C HIS A 82 1.06 -7.26 -11.24
#